data_AF-A0AAX4HL80-F1
#
_entry.id   AF-A0AAX4HL80-F1
#
_cell.length_a   1.000
_cell.length_b   1.000
_cell.length_c   1.000
_cell.angle_alpha   90.00
_cell.angle_beta   90.00
_cell.angle_gamma   90.00
#
_symmetry.space_group_name_H-M   'P 1'
#
loop_
_entity.id
_entity.type
_entity.pdbx_description
1 polymer ?
#
loop_
_entity_poly.entity_id
_entity_poly.type
_entity_poly.pdbx_seq_one_letter_code
_entity_poly.pdbx_strand_id
1 'polypeptide(L)'
;MKRSSSTSVFNDRGFTLIEILIAITLLAFITLAVVNVTENAFLTKDRTTEINKNNLQIETAMSRFEWDFAQIYSPLYFSTVMNMNQNNMNQFGNDGSDGGFVGNTTGSTQGAAQQGAQGGAMNSPLLQQYYEQLVTRFERNEHFSAVSKEGYPIPRFYSPDKSTFEFFTSSNRRKLQNMKQSHFAWVRYALAAQQELPSDEGKEENPNVPKSLRSLVRYYTADDPYSDKRINIDDVDRVKGAVLLRNVEALEFQFWNLNRRKWETNIKTVPQGESVLHGVRMLVTWYDSAGNKRTTSRIFRTHWPLQAPQDQATTTTTPQGGATAGTTGVNMGNQDGGNDGF
;
A
#
# COMPACT_ATOMS: atom_id res chain seq x y z
N MET A 1 12.75 82.90 37.48
CA MET A 1 11.82 81.86 37.04
C MET A 1 10.75 82.48 36.14
N LYS A 2 10.84 82.33 34.82
CA LYS A 2 9.86 82.85 33.85
C LYS A 2 8.72 81.83 33.69
N ARG A 3 7.52 82.18 34.15
CA ARG A 3 6.28 81.45 33.82
C ARG A 3 5.84 81.91 32.43
N SER A 4 5.81 80.99 31.45
CA SER A 4 5.22 81.23 30.14
C SER A 4 3.71 81.11 30.25
N SER A 5 3.01 82.24 30.22
CA SER A 5 1.56 82.34 30.12
C SER A 5 1.15 82.00 28.68
N SER A 6 0.76 80.76 28.41
CA SER A 6 0.16 80.38 27.12
C SER A 6 -1.30 80.81 27.11
N THR A 7 -1.58 81.99 26.56
CA THR A 7 -2.94 82.46 26.27
C THR A 7 -3.46 81.69 25.07
N SER A 8 -4.15 80.57 25.32
CA SER A 8 -4.92 79.87 24.31
C SER A 8 -6.13 80.73 23.95
N VAL A 9 -6.05 81.45 22.83
CA VAL A 9 -7.20 82.12 22.20
C VAL A 9 -8.09 81.02 21.62
N PHE A 10 -9.09 80.59 22.38
CA PHE A 10 -10.13 79.71 21.86
C PHE A 10 -11.06 80.54 20.97
N ASN A 11 -11.05 80.23 19.69
CA ASN A 11 -11.92 80.83 18.69
C ASN A 11 -13.26 80.10 18.81
N ASP A 12 -14.21 80.65 19.60
CA ASP A 12 -15.54 80.06 19.86
C ASP A 12 -16.49 80.19 18.65
N ARG A 13 -16.01 79.82 17.45
CA ARG A 13 -16.90 79.62 16.30
C ARG A 13 -17.49 78.22 16.42
N GLY A 14 -18.73 78.15 16.92
CA GLY A 14 -19.50 76.91 16.91
C GLY A 14 -19.57 76.32 15.50
N PHE A 15 -19.57 74.99 15.40
CA PHE A 15 -19.70 74.29 14.13
C PHE A 15 -20.98 74.70 13.42
N THR A 16 -20.88 74.96 12.13
CA THR A 16 -22.06 75.20 11.31
C THR A 16 -22.83 73.90 11.13
N LEU A 17 -24.16 73.99 11.02
CA LEU A 17 -25.03 72.82 10.80
C LEU A 17 -24.62 72.04 9.55
N ILE A 18 -24.09 72.72 8.52
CA ILE A 18 -23.63 72.08 7.30
C ILE A 18 -22.34 71.27 7.48
N GLU A 19 -21.39 71.74 8.31
CA GLU A 19 -20.18 70.97 8.63
C GLU A 19 -20.53 69.68 9.39
N ILE A 20 -21.49 69.74 10.32
CA ILE A 20 -21.97 68.57 11.05
C ILE A 20 -22.62 67.57 10.08
N LEU A 21 -23.43 68.04 9.13
CA LEU A 21 -24.08 67.19 8.14
C LEU A 21 -23.08 66.52 7.19
N ILE A 22 -22.06 67.25 6.75
CA ILE A 22 -20.97 66.70 5.93
C ILE A 22 -20.15 65.68 6.74
N ALA A 23 -19.86 65.95 8.01
CA ALA A 23 -19.13 65.02 8.87
C ALA A 23 -19.88 63.69 9.07
N ILE A 24 -21.19 63.75 9.32
CA ILE A 24 -22.03 62.56 9.50
C ILE A 24 -22.10 61.75 8.20
N THR A 25 -22.23 62.41 7.04
CA THR A 25 -22.27 61.69 5.75
C THR A 25 -20.94 61.01 5.42
N LEU A 26 -19.80 61.68 5.63
CA LEU A 26 -18.48 61.07 5.47
C LEU A 26 -18.27 59.90 6.43
N LEU A 27 -18.69 60.05 7.69
CA LEU A 27 -18.61 58.96 8.66
C LEU A 27 -19.45 57.76 8.23
N ALA A 28 -20.65 57.97 7.69
CA ALA A 28 -21.50 56.90 7.17
C ALA A 28 -20.89 56.17 5.97
N PHE A 29 -20.22 56.88 5.05
CA PHE A 29 -19.51 56.22 3.95
C PHE A 29 -18.31 55.40 4.43
N ILE A 30 -17.56 55.91 5.41
CA ILE A 30 -16.43 55.19 6.01
C ILE A 30 -16.93 53.92 6.71
N THR A 31 -18.01 54.00 7.49
CA THR A 31 -18.55 52.80 8.15
C THR A 31 -19.05 51.76 7.15
N LEU A 32 -19.74 52.16 6.08
CA LEU A 32 -20.13 51.24 5.00
C LEU A 32 -18.92 50.59 4.32
N ALA A 33 -17.87 51.37 4.03
CA ALA A 33 -16.64 50.84 3.45
C ALA A 33 -15.95 49.83 4.38
N VAL A 34 -15.89 50.10 5.68
CA VAL A 34 -15.30 49.19 6.68
C VAL A 34 -16.11 47.91 6.81
N VAL A 35 -17.45 47.99 6.82
CA VAL A 35 -18.33 46.81 6.86
C VAL A 35 -18.10 45.93 5.63
N ASN A 36 -18.09 46.50 4.42
CA ASN A 36 -17.84 45.75 3.19
C ASN A 36 -16.46 45.08 3.17
N VAL A 37 -15.40 45.77 3.61
CA VAL A 37 -14.06 45.17 3.69
C VAL A 37 -14.02 44.04 4.72
N THR A 38 -14.69 44.23 5.85
CA THR A 38 -14.75 43.25 6.95
C THR A 38 -15.51 41.99 6.52
N GLU A 39 -16.66 42.13 5.87
CA GLU A 39 -17.44 41.01 5.33
C GLU A 39 -16.64 40.22 4.28
N ASN A 40 -15.97 40.91 3.34
CA ASN A 40 -15.12 40.25 2.36
C ASN A 40 -13.94 39.50 3.01
N ALA A 41 -13.36 40.04 4.08
CA ALA A 41 -12.31 39.39 4.83
C ALA A 41 -12.82 38.11 5.54
N PHE A 42 -14.02 38.15 6.15
CA PHE A 42 -14.65 36.97 6.75
C PHE A 42 -14.95 35.89 5.71
N LEU A 43 -15.60 36.24 4.59
CA LEU A 43 -15.89 35.30 3.50
C LEU A 43 -14.62 34.66 2.93
N THR A 44 -13.55 35.44 2.79
CA THR A 44 -12.25 34.92 2.33
C THR A 44 -11.65 33.95 3.34
N LYS A 45 -11.71 34.29 4.63
CA LYS A 45 -11.24 33.41 5.71
C LYS A 45 -12.01 32.09 5.75
N ASP A 46 -13.33 32.14 5.62
CA ASP A 46 -14.17 30.94 5.68
C ASP A 46 -13.91 30.04 4.47
N ARG A 47 -13.87 30.62 3.26
CA ARG A 47 -13.53 29.89 2.03
C ARG A 47 -12.14 29.26 2.09
N THR A 48 -11.13 29.99 2.57
CA THR A 48 -9.76 29.44 2.68
C THR A 48 -9.66 28.35 3.73
N THR A 49 -10.36 28.49 4.86
CA THR A 49 -10.46 27.46 5.90
C THR A 49 -11.10 26.18 5.35
N GLU A 50 -12.16 26.33 4.58
CA GLU A 50 -12.87 25.21 3.94
C GLU A 50 -12.01 24.49 2.89
N ILE A 51 -11.34 25.24 2.02
CA ILE A 51 -10.38 24.69 1.05
C ILE A 51 -9.26 23.92 1.77
N ASN A 52 -8.72 24.49 2.86
CA ASN A 52 -7.67 23.85 3.64
C ASN A 52 -8.16 22.54 4.28
N LYS A 53 -9.40 22.52 4.81
CA LYS A 53 -10.00 21.31 5.38
C LYS A 53 -10.15 20.21 4.32
N ASN A 54 -10.62 20.55 3.12
CA ASN A 54 -10.78 19.60 2.02
C ASN A 54 -9.43 19.04 1.56
N ASN A 55 -8.43 19.92 1.40
CA ASN A 55 -7.08 19.52 1.01
C ASN A 55 -6.44 18.63 2.09
N LEU A 56 -6.59 18.98 3.36
CA LEU A 56 -6.10 18.17 4.46
C LEU A 56 -6.74 16.78 4.49
N GLN A 57 -8.04 16.67 4.19
CA GLN A 57 -8.74 15.39 4.15
C GLN A 57 -8.18 14.47 3.06
N ILE A 58 -8.02 14.97 1.83
CA ILE A 58 -7.46 14.16 0.73
C ILE A 58 -6.01 13.78 1.01
N GLU A 59 -5.18 14.69 1.52
CA GLU A 59 -3.78 14.40 1.87
C GLU A 59 -3.68 13.35 3.00
N THR A 60 -4.56 13.43 3.99
CA THR A 60 -4.64 12.43 5.07
C THR A 60 -5.04 11.06 4.51
N ALA A 61 -6.04 11.02 3.62
CA ALA A 61 -6.46 9.80 2.94
C ALA A 61 -5.31 9.18 2.11
N MET A 62 -4.62 10.00 1.32
CA MET A 62 -3.47 9.56 0.50
C MET A 62 -2.31 9.05 1.35
N SER A 63 -1.98 9.75 2.44
CA SER A 63 -0.94 9.33 3.37
C SER A 63 -1.27 7.99 4.02
N ARG A 64 -2.55 7.74 4.33
CA ARG A 64 -2.98 6.46 4.88
C ARG A 64 -2.83 5.32 3.88
N PHE A 65 -3.18 5.54 2.62
CA PHE A 65 -2.92 4.57 1.56
C PHE A 65 -1.43 4.28 1.44
N GLU A 66 -0.60 5.32 1.33
CA GLU A 66 0.85 5.16 1.20
C GLU A 66 1.43 4.31 2.32
N TRP A 67 1.04 4.59 3.57
CA TRP A 67 1.46 3.80 4.73
C TRP A 67 1.10 2.32 4.64
N ASP A 68 -0.15 1.99 4.29
CA ASP A 68 -0.58 0.59 4.20
C ASP A 68 0.02 -0.14 3.00
N PHE A 69 0.07 0.52 1.83
CA PHE A 69 0.63 -0.05 0.62
C PHE A 69 2.15 -0.27 0.71
N ALA A 70 2.87 0.65 1.36
CA ALA A 70 4.30 0.51 1.62
C ALA A 70 4.63 -0.71 2.49
N GLN A 71 3.65 -1.19 3.26
CA GLN A 71 3.78 -2.30 4.20
C GLN A 71 2.88 -3.48 3.83
N ILE A 72 2.53 -3.62 2.55
CA ILE A 72 1.94 -4.87 2.05
C ILE A 72 2.90 -6.01 2.33
N TYR A 73 2.38 -7.08 2.93
CA TYR A 73 3.17 -8.27 3.26
C TYR A 73 2.80 -9.43 2.34
N SER A 74 3.81 -10.05 1.74
CA SER A 74 3.72 -11.35 1.09
C SER A 74 5.05 -12.09 1.27
N PRO A 75 5.05 -13.35 1.74
CA PRO A 75 6.27 -14.16 1.82
C PRO A 75 6.95 -14.34 0.47
N LEU A 76 6.19 -14.27 -0.64
CA LEU A 76 6.72 -14.43 -2.00
C LEU A 76 7.70 -13.33 -2.44
N TYR A 77 7.83 -12.27 -1.63
CA TYR A 77 8.88 -11.28 -1.82
C TYR A 77 10.27 -11.81 -1.41
N PHE A 78 10.36 -12.83 -0.57
CA PHE A 78 11.64 -13.35 -0.07
C PHE A 78 11.70 -14.88 -0.01
N SER A 79 10.65 -15.56 -0.48
CA SER A 79 10.51 -17.01 -0.53
C SER A 79 9.78 -17.48 -1.79
N THR A 80 9.84 -18.77 -2.06
CA THR A 80 9.05 -19.45 -3.11
C THR A 80 7.92 -20.28 -2.49
N VAL A 81 6.91 -20.59 -3.31
CA VAL A 81 5.78 -21.44 -2.88
C VAL A 81 6.30 -22.84 -2.57
N MET A 82 5.81 -23.44 -1.48
CA MET A 82 6.09 -24.84 -1.16
C MET A 82 5.43 -25.76 -2.20
N ASN A 83 6.24 -26.56 -2.90
CA ASN A 83 5.74 -27.56 -3.84
C ASN A 83 5.87 -28.95 -3.22
N MET A 84 4.77 -29.51 -2.70
CA MET A 84 4.79 -30.85 -2.09
C MET A 84 4.85 -31.99 -3.12
N ASN A 85 4.51 -31.73 -4.38
CA ASN A 85 4.44 -32.77 -5.41
C ASN A 85 5.78 -33.11 -6.07
N GLN A 86 6.86 -32.42 -5.72
CA GLN A 86 8.19 -32.82 -6.17
C GLN A 86 8.80 -33.76 -5.14
N ASN A 87 9.03 -35.00 -5.55
CA ASN A 87 9.81 -36.07 -4.88
C ASN A 87 11.28 -35.68 -4.52
N ASN A 88 11.60 -34.38 -4.41
CA ASN A 88 12.91 -33.80 -4.15
C ASN A 88 13.05 -33.23 -2.72
N MET A 89 12.23 -33.64 -1.74
CA MET A 89 12.46 -33.30 -0.32
C MET A 89 13.84 -33.76 0.19
N ASN A 90 14.53 -34.65 -0.52
CA ASN A 90 15.91 -35.07 -0.22
C ASN A 90 16.99 -34.01 -0.52
N GLN A 91 16.66 -32.82 -1.05
CA GLN A 91 17.66 -31.89 -1.58
C GLN A 91 18.05 -30.73 -0.65
N PHE A 92 17.39 -30.54 0.49
CA PHE A 92 17.81 -29.53 1.48
C PHE A 92 18.93 -30.00 2.42
N GLY A 93 19.49 -31.19 2.18
CA GLY A 93 20.36 -31.87 3.15
C GLY A 93 21.85 -31.90 2.84
N ASN A 94 22.35 -31.47 1.68
CA ASN A 94 23.77 -31.66 1.38
C ASN A 94 24.32 -30.76 0.26
N ASP A 95 24.38 -29.44 0.49
CA ASP A 95 25.41 -28.63 -0.17
C ASP A 95 26.64 -28.56 0.74
N GLY A 96 27.17 -29.74 1.03
CA GLY A 96 28.57 -29.88 1.42
C GLY A 96 29.42 -29.67 0.18
N SER A 97 29.41 -28.45 -0.38
CA SER A 97 30.44 -28.00 -1.33
C SER A 97 31.76 -27.96 -0.57
N ASP A 98 32.30 -29.16 -0.38
CA ASP A 98 33.67 -29.46 -0.11
C ASP A 98 34.43 -28.79 -1.25
N GLY A 99 34.87 -27.56 -0.99
CA GLY A 99 35.76 -26.82 -1.85
C GLY A 99 37.01 -27.66 -1.98
N GLY A 100 37.06 -28.46 -3.05
CA GLY A 100 38.25 -29.14 -3.52
C GLY A 100 39.31 -28.12 -3.89
N PHE A 101 39.92 -27.50 -2.88
CA PHE A 101 41.24 -26.94 -2.99
C PHE A 101 42.17 -28.13 -3.20
N VAL A 102 42.57 -28.34 -4.46
CA VAL A 102 43.67 -29.22 -4.83
C VAL A 102 44.96 -28.58 -4.32
N GLY A 103 45.16 -28.67 -3.00
CA GLY A 103 46.40 -28.36 -2.32
C GLY A 103 47.23 -29.62 -2.23
N ASN A 104 48.20 -29.75 -3.13
CA ASN A 104 49.25 -30.75 -3.04
C ASN A 104 50.14 -30.40 -1.83
N THR A 105 49.82 -30.93 -0.66
CA THR A 105 50.68 -30.82 0.54
C THR A 105 50.76 -32.17 1.24
N THR A 106 51.84 -32.87 0.91
CA THR A 106 52.43 -33.95 1.67
C THR A 106 52.85 -33.42 3.04
N GLY A 107 52.24 -33.90 4.13
CA GLY A 107 52.63 -33.49 5.47
C GLY A 107 51.69 -33.99 6.55
N SER A 108 52.01 -35.16 7.08
CA SER A 108 51.57 -35.69 8.38
C SER A 108 51.34 -34.61 9.44
N THR A 109 50.26 -34.67 10.22
CA THR A 109 50.28 -34.88 11.68
C THR A 109 48.86 -35.12 12.20
N GLN A 110 48.77 -36.08 13.13
CA GLN A 110 47.59 -36.56 13.82
C GLN A 110 46.90 -35.50 14.70
N GLY A 111 45.56 -35.58 14.76
CA GLY A 111 44.83 -35.61 16.02
C GLY A 111 44.41 -34.28 16.65
N ALA A 112 43.15 -33.88 16.41
CA ALA A 112 42.21 -33.45 17.47
C ALA A 112 40.80 -33.36 16.88
N ALA A 113 39.88 -34.09 17.49
CA ALA A 113 38.50 -34.24 17.06
C ALA A 113 37.71 -32.93 17.22
N GLN A 114 37.32 -32.33 16.09
CA GLN A 114 36.26 -31.33 16.05
C GLN A 114 35.01 -32.02 15.51
N GLN A 115 34.16 -32.49 16.44
CA GLN A 115 32.80 -32.94 16.14
C GLN A 115 32.00 -31.74 15.60
N GLY A 116 32.09 -31.53 14.30
CA GLY A 116 31.15 -30.69 13.58
C GLY A 116 29.79 -31.39 13.60
N ALA A 117 28.83 -30.79 14.29
CA ALA A 117 27.43 -31.15 14.23
C ALA A 117 26.96 -30.97 12.77
N GLN A 118 27.10 -32.03 11.98
CA GLN A 118 26.49 -32.14 10.66
C GLN A 118 24.98 -32.01 10.83
N GLY A 119 24.41 -30.98 10.20
CA GLY A 119 22.99 -30.68 10.18
C GLY A 119 22.21 -31.78 9.47
N GLY A 120 21.99 -32.90 10.16
CA GLY A 120 20.94 -33.86 9.84
C GLY A 120 19.60 -33.26 10.27
N ALA A 121 19.04 -32.37 9.46
CA ALA A 121 17.73 -31.80 9.75
C ALA A 121 16.95 -31.63 8.45
N MET A 122 16.06 -32.59 8.16
CA MET A 122 14.67 -32.35 7.70
C MET A 122 13.91 -33.61 7.26
N ASN A 123 14.49 -34.81 7.34
CA ASN A 123 13.72 -36.06 7.14
C ASN A 123 13.10 -36.60 8.44
N SER A 124 12.56 -35.71 9.30
CA SER A 124 11.73 -36.16 10.43
C SER A 124 10.30 -36.33 9.93
N PRO A 125 9.70 -37.54 10.00
CA PRO A 125 8.31 -37.77 9.60
C PRO A 125 7.32 -36.81 10.28
N LEU A 126 7.64 -36.35 11.49
CA LEU A 126 6.82 -35.39 12.24
C LEU A 126 6.78 -34.00 11.58
N LEU A 127 7.89 -33.56 10.98
CA LEU A 127 7.96 -32.28 10.28
C LEU A 127 7.12 -32.32 8.99
N GLN A 128 7.14 -33.45 8.28
CA GLN A 128 6.32 -33.64 7.09
C GLN A 128 4.82 -33.59 7.43
N GLN A 129 4.40 -34.30 8.47
CA GLN A 129 3.02 -34.24 8.97
C GLN A 129 2.60 -32.81 9.37
N TYR A 130 3.51 -32.05 9.98
CA TYR A 130 3.25 -30.66 10.31
C TYR A 130 3.02 -29.79 9.06
N TYR A 131 3.82 -29.95 8.01
CA TYR A 131 3.62 -29.21 6.75
C TYR A 131 2.33 -29.60 6.04
N GLU A 132 1.98 -30.89 6.02
CA GLU A 132 0.71 -31.37 5.47
C GLU A 132 -0.49 -30.74 6.18
N GLN A 133 -0.42 -30.60 7.51
CA GLN A 133 -1.45 -29.90 8.29
C GLN A 133 -1.53 -28.41 7.95
N LEU A 134 -0.39 -27.72 7.81
CA LEU A 134 -0.38 -26.31 7.43
C LEU A 134 -1.01 -26.08 6.05
N VAL A 135 -0.63 -26.87 5.06
CA VAL A 135 -1.18 -26.74 3.71
C VAL A 135 -2.67 -27.06 3.70
N THR A 136 -3.10 -28.14 4.36
CA THR A 136 -4.53 -28.48 4.46
C THR A 136 -5.34 -27.34 5.10
N ARG A 137 -4.79 -26.67 6.12
CA ARG A 137 -5.43 -25.52 6.77
C ARG A 137 -5.56 -24.33 5.83
N PHE A 138 -4.47 -23.94 5.16
CA PHE A 138 -4.45 -22.70 4.38
C PHE A 138 -5.00 -22.83 2.96
N GLU A 139 -5.08 -24.04 2.39
CA GLU A 139 -5.75 -24.27 1.09
C GLU A 139 -7.27 -24.00 1.17
N ARG A 140 -7.89 -24.23 2.33
CA ARG A 140 -9.32 -23.99 2.57
C ARG A 140 -9.62 -22.55 2.99
N ASN A 141 -8.59 -21.76 3.24
CA ASN A 141 -8.71 -20.43 3.80
C ASN A 141 -9.00 -19.41 2.69
N GLU A 142 -9.94 -18.48 2.93
CA GLU A 142 -10.28 -17.48 1.92
C GLU A 142 -9.20 -16.39 1.76
N HIS A 143 -8.45 -16.15 2.83
CA HIS A 143 -7.41 -15.12 2.97
C HIS A 143 -6.03 -15.57 2.49
N PHE A 144 -5.75 -16.86 2.48
CA PHE A 144 -4.43 -17.39 2.09
C PHE A 144 -4.58 -18.33 0.90
N SER A 145 -3.57 -18.36 0.02
CA SER A 145 -3.60 -19.20 -1.18
C SER A 145 -2.75 -20.46 -1.05
N ALA A 146 -1.65 -20.38 -0.29
CA ALA A 146 -0.66 -21.44 -0.16
C ALA A 146 0.25 -21.16 1.05
N VAL A 147 1.27 -22.00 1.22
CA VAL A 147 2.33 -21.86 2.22
C VAL A 147 3.68 -21.71 1.50
N SER A 148 4.57 -20.86 1.99
CA SER A 148 5.93 -20.68 1.48
C SER A 148 6.82 -21.84 1.90
N LYS A 149 8.02 -21.97 1.30
CA LYS A 149 8.98 -23.02 1.66
C LYS A 149 9.39 -23.00 3.14
N GLU A 150 9.39 -21.85 3.79
CA GLU A 150 9.70 -21.68 5.21
C GLU A 150 8.47 -21.82 6.11
N GLY A 151 7.31 -22.22 5.56
CA GLY A 151 6.10 -22.45 6.34
C GLY A 151 5.25 -21.20 6.58
N TYR A 152 5.53 -20.06 5.93
CA TYR A 152 4.72 -18.85 6.08
C TYR A 152 3.48 -18.89 5.18
N PRO A 153 2.28 -18.55 5.69
CA PRO A 153 1.09 -18.51 4.85
C PRO A 153 1.17 -17.33 3.86
N ILE A 154 0.84 -17.60 2.60
CA ILE A 154 0.90 -16.64 1.51
C ILE A 154 -0.45 -15.92 1.39
N PRO A 155 -0.54 -14.62 1.70
CA PRO A 155 -1.80 -13.89 1.64
C PRO A 155 -2.33 -13.78 0.21
N ARG A 156 -3.66 -13.80 0.08
CA ARG A 156 -4.39 -13.61 -1.17
C ARG A 156 -4.95 -12.19 -1.25
N PHE A 157 -4.38 -11.38 -2.14
CA PHE A 157 -4.94 -10.10 -2.56
C PHE A 157 -6.32 -10.30 -3.16
N TYR A 158 -7.25 -9.39 -2.85
CA TYR A 158 -8.64 -9.54 -3.27
C TYR A 158 -9.21 -8.23 -3.78
N SER A 159 -9.73 -8.27 -5.00
CA SER A 159 -10.38 -7.16 -5.67
C SER A 159 -11.55 -7.69 -6.49
N PRO A 160 -12.72 -7.88 -5.86
CA PRO A 160 -13.89 -8.43 -6.55
C PRO A 160 -14.44 -7.45 -7.59
N ASP A 161 -14.29 -6.16 -7.32
CA ASP A 161 -14.64 -5.06 -8.18
C ASP A 161 -13.54 -4.00 -8.16
N LYS A 162 -13.58 -3.07 -9.10
CA LYS A 162 -12.56 -2.04 -9.25
C LYS A 162 -12.49 -1.03 -8.09
N SER A 163 -13.53 -0.92 -7.29
CA SER A 163 -13.62 -0.01 -6.14
C SER A 163 -13.31 -0.68 -4.81
N THR A 164 -13.02 -1.98 -4.81
CA THR A 164 -12.72 -2.75 -3.60
C THR A 164 -11.33 -3.35 -3.73
N PHE A 165 -10.49 -3.12 -2.72
CA PHE A 165 -9.19 -3.76 -2.63
C PHE A 165 -8.87 -4.15 -1.19
N GLU A 166 -8.62 -5.44 -0.97
CA GLU A 166 -8.27 -6.03 0.31
C GLU A 166 -6.91 -6.72 0.24
N PHE A 167 -6.10 -6.49 1.27
CA PHE A 167 -4.75 -7.02 1.36
C PHE A 167 -4.28 -7.16 2.80
N PHE A 168 -3.22 -7.95 2.95
CA PHE A 168 -2.54 -8.19 4.21
C PHE A 168 -1.37 -7.23 4.39
N THR A 169 -1.22 -6.69 5.58
CA THR A 169 -0.20 -5.68 5.88
C THR A 169 0.45 -5.89 7.24
N SER A 170 1.72 -5.52 7.35
CA SER A 170 2.46 -5.40 8.61
C SER A 170 2.35 -3.99 9.23
N SER A 171 1.45 -3.14 8.71
CA SER A 171 1.32 -1.73 9.12
C SER A 171 0.73 -1.49 10.50
N ASN A 172 0.31 -2.55 11.21
CA ASN A 172 -0.22 -2.40 12.55
C ASN A 172 0.88 -2.11 13.56
N ARG A 173 0.64 -1.12 14.42
CA ARG A 173 1.48 -0.85 15.59
C ARG A 173 0.63 -0.99 16.84
N ARG A 174 1.00 -1.96 17.69
CA ARG A 174 0.37 -2.14 19.01
C ARG A 174 0.70 -0.92 19.88
N LYS A 175 -0.33 -0.33 20.48
CA LYS A 175 -0.15 0.80 21.42
C LYS A 175 0.30 0.35 22.81
N LEU A 176 -0.04 -0.88 23.20
CA LEU A 176 0.26 -1.47 24.50
C LEU A 176 0.83 -2.88 24.32
N GLN A 177 1.80 -3.25 25.16
CA GLN A 177 2.58 -4.50 25.03
C GLN A 177 1.74 -5.78 25.19
N ASN A 178 0.63 -5.72 25.92
CA ASN A 178 -0.21 -6.88 26.27
C ASN A 178 -1.61 -6.86 25.63
N MET A 179 -1.81 -6.06 24.58
CA MET A 179 -3.06 -6.13 23.80
C MET A 179 -3.07 -7.39 22.93
N LYS A 180 -4.23 -8.06 22.88
CA LYS A 180 -4.52 -9.20 22.00
C LYS A 180 -4.71 -8.75 20.55
N GLN A 181 -3.68 -8.11 19.98
CA GLN A 181 -3.66 -7.68 18.58
C GLN A 181 -2.37 -8.15 17.94
N SER A 182 -2.45 -8.59 16.69
CA SER A 182 -1.27 -8.97 15.91
C SER A 182 -0.55 -7.74 15.36
N HIS A 183 0.74 -7.87 15.01
CA HIS A 183 1.44 -6.86 14.19
C HIS A 183 0.98 -6.89 12.73
N PHE A 184 0.35 -7.97 12.31
CA PHE A 184 -0.28 -8.08 11.01
C PHE A 184 -1.76 -7.71 11.09
N ALA A 185 -2.28 -7.23 9.98
CA ALA A 185 -3.68 -6.86 9.86
C ALA A 185 -4.18 -7.07 8.43
N TRP A 186 -5.50 -7.22 8.32
CA TRP A 186 -6.20 -7.12 7.06
C TRP A 186 -6.75 -5.71 6.89
N VAL A 187 -6.54 -5.14 5.70
CA VAL A 187 -7.06 -3.84 5.30
C VAL A 187 -7.93 -4.02 4.08
N ARG A 188 -9.12 -3.43 4.09
CA ARG A 188 -9.99 -3.34 2.92
C ARG A 188 -10.36 -1.88 2.68
N TYR A 189 -10.12 -1.41 1.46
CA TYR A 189 -10.64 -0.14 0.97
C TYR A 189 -11.86 -0.41 0.11
N ALA A 190 -12.95 0.31 0.36
CA ALA A 190 -14.17 0.22 -0.42
C ALA A 190 -14.98 1.52 -0.37
N LEU A 191 -15.93 1.67 -1.30
CA LEU A 191 -16.94 2.71 -1.25
C LEU A 191 -18.15 2.25 -0.44
N ALA A 192 -18.45 2.96 0.65
CA ALA A 192 -19.62 2.72 1.49
C ALA A 192 -20.68 3.80 1.29
N ALA A 193 -21.91 3.52 1.72
CA ALA A 193 -22.94 4.56 1.83
C ALA A 193 -22.44 5.70 2.72
N GLN A 194 -22.81 6.93 2.36
CA GLN A 194 -22.39 8.11 3.12
C GLN A 194 -23.08 8.08 4.49
N GLN A 195 -22.28 8.02 5.55
CA GLN A 195 -22.81 8.12 6.90
C GLN A 195 -23.28 9.56 7.12
N GLU A 196 -24.57 9.72 7.43
CA GLU A 196 -25.17 10.99 7.85
C GLU A 196 -24.36 11.54 9.02
N LEU A 197 -23.88 12.77 8.86
CA LEU A 197 -23.24 13.46 9.97
C LEU A 197 -24.34 13.80 10.98
N PRO A 198 -24.05 13.76 12.30
CA PRO A 198 -24.98 14.27 13.29
C PRO A 198 -25.42 15.68 12.87
N SER A 199 -26.73 15.90 12.83
CA SER A 199 -27.40 17.12 12.34
C SER A 199 -27.06 18.41 13.09
N ASP A 200 -26.09 18.36 14.00
CA ASP A 200 -25.77 19.42 14.97
C ASP A 200 -24.97 20.59 14.40
N GLU A 201 -24.60 20.56 13.12
CA GLU A 201 -24.11 21.73 12.41
C GLU A 201 -25.01 21.95 11.19
N GLY A 202 -25.94 22.91 11.28
CA GLY A 202 -26.87 23.33 10.23
C GLY A 202 -26.20 23.89 8.96
N LYS A 203 -25.27 23.13 8.39
CA LYS A 203 -24.70 23.38 7.08
C LYS A 203 -25.73 23.01 6.06
N GLU A 204 -26.23 24.03 5.38
CA GLU A 204 -27.08 23.87 4.20
C GLU A 204 -26.41 22.87 3.24
N GLU A 205 -27.15 21.86 2.80
CA GLU A 205 -26.68 20.94 1.77
C GLU A 205 -26.29 21.76 0.54
N ASN A 206 -25.02 21.72 0.13
CA ASN A 206 -24.60 22.42 -1.07
C ASN A 206 -25.31 21.77 -2.28
N PRO A 207 -26.17 22.50 -3.01
CA PRO A 207 -26.94 21.94 -4.13
C PRO A 207 -26.04 21.45 -5.29
N ASN A 208 -24.78 21.89 -5.33
CA ASN A 208 -23.82 21.48 -6.35
C ASN A 208 -23.20 20.09 -6.08
N VAL A 209 -23.43 19.49 -4.91
CA VAL A 209 -22.92 18.16 -4.55
C VAL A 209 -24.01 17.11 -4.79
N PRO A 210 -23.80 16.13 -5.69
CA PRO A 210 -24.76 15.05 -5.89
C PRO A 210 -25.08 14.27 -4.62
N LYS A 211 -26.36 13.97 -4.37
CA LYS A 211 -26.81 13.25 -3.16
C LYS A 211 -26.44 11.76 -3.13
N SER A 212 -26.15 11.17 -4.28
CA SER A 212 -25.85 9.74 -4.42
C SER A 212 -24.37 9.39 -4.23
N LEU A 213 -23.56 10.31 -3.71
CA LEU A 213 -22.14 10.08 -3.51
C LEU A 213 -21.88 9.13 -2.34
N ARG A 214 -20.72 8.48 -2.41
CA ARG A 214 -20.28 7.48 -1.43
C ARG A 214 -19.15 8.04 -0.58
N SER A 215 -18.85 7.32 0.50
CA SER A 215 -17.65 7.57 1.31
C SER A 215 -16.61 6.51 1.02
N LEU A 216 -15.36 6.93 0.83
CA LEU A 216 -14.22 6.02 0.84
C LEU A 216 -13.94 5.63 2.28
N VAL A 217 -14.10 4.34 2.58
CA VAL A 217 -13.89 3.79 3.91
C VAL A 217 -12.75 2.80 3.88
N ARG A 218 -11.90 2.89 4.91
CA ARG A 218 -10.88 1.92 5.24
C ARG A 218 -11.39 1.03 6.35
N TYR A 219 -11.59 -0.25 6.05
CA TYR A 219 -11.87 -1.28 7.02
C TYR A 219 -10.57 -1.96 7.46
N TYR A 220 -10.53 -2.35 8.73
CA TYR A 220 -9.32 -2.79 9.37
C TYR A 220 -9.61 -3.81 10.48
N THR A 221 -8.88 -4.92 10.48
CA THR A 221 -8.91 -5.89 11.58
C THR A 221 -7.54 -6.51 11.83
N ALA A 222 -7.19 -6.67 13.11
CA ALA A 222 -5.90 -7.21 13.57
C ALA A 222 -6.04 -8.20 14.73
N ASP A 223 -7.28 -8.56 15.08
CA ASP A 223 -7.56 -9.39 16.26
C ASP A 223 -7.28 -10.87 15.94
N ASP A 224 -7.69 -11.36 14.77
CA ASP A 224 -7.33 -12.68 14.23
C ASP A 224 -6.97 -12.61 12.74
N PRO A 225 -5.72 -12.21 12.40
CA PRO A 225 -5.29 -12.11 11.00
C PRO A 225 -5.20 -13.46 10.27
N TYR A 226 -5.25 -14.58 10.99
CA TYR A 226 -5.11 -15.92 10.41
C TYR A 226 -6.44 -16.70 10.40
N SER A 227 -7.56 -16.00 10.59
CA SER A 227 -8.89 -16.59 10.48
C SER A 227 -9.18 -17.12 9.06
N ASP A 228 -10.08 -18.09 8.96
CA ASP A 228 -10.39 -18.76 7.69
C ASP A 228 -11.29 -17.95 6.75
N LYS A 229 -11.98 -16.94 7.30
CA LYS A 229 -12.98 -16.14 6.59
C LYS A 229 -12.47 -14.75 6.32
N ARG A 230 -12.90 -14.17 5.20
CA ARG A 230 -12.61 -12.77 4.88
C ARG A 230 -13.18 -11.78 5.88
N ILE A 231 -12.67 -10.55 5.82
CA ILE A 231 -13.22 -9.42 6.58
C ILE A 231 -14.73 -9.32 6.31
N ASN A 232 -15.52 -9.49 7.37
CA ASN A 232 -16.94 -9.20 7.37
C ASN A 232 -17.15 -7.75 7.83
N ILE A 233 -17.51 -6.86 6.91
CA ILE A 233 -17.69 -5.43 7.20
C ILE A 233 -18.82 -5.19 8.21
N ASP A 234 -19.81 -6.10 8.26
CA ASP A 234 -20.96 -5.98 9.15
C ASP A 234 -20.62 -6.36 10.61
N ASP A 235 -19.45 -6.95 10.85
CA ASP A 235 -18.94 -7.26 12.20
C ASP A 235 -18.21 -6.04 12.79
N VAL A 236 -19.00 -5.07 13.24
CA VAL A 236 -18.52 -3.77 13.76
C VAL A 236 -17.63 -3.92 15.00
N ASP A 237 -17.78 -5.01 15.76
CA ASP A 237 -16.98 -5.26 16.97
C ASP A 237 -15.54 -5.63 16.62
N ARG A 238 -15.33 -6.39 15.54
CA ARG A 238 -14.01 -6.86 15.09
C ARG A 238 -13.40 -6.03 13.98
N VAL A 239 -14.23 -5.37 13.18
CA VAL A 239 -13.83 -4.63 11.99
C VAL A 239 -14.07 -3.15 12.19
N LYS A 240 -12.96 -2.40 12.25
CA LYS A 240 -13.00 -0.95 12.44
C LYS A 240 -13.05 -0.27 11.08
N GLY A 241 -14.11 0.49 10.83
CA GLY A 241 -14.25 1.37 9.66
C GLY A 241 -13.77 2.78 9.97
N ALA A 242 -12.98 3.37 9.07
CA ALA A 242 -12.59 4.77 9.12
C ALA A 242 -12.93 5.45 7.79
N VAL A 243 -13.79 6.48 7.83
CA VAL A 243 -14.09 7.31 6.66
C VAL A 243 -12.87 8.18 6.34
N LEU A 244 -12.26 7.96 5.17
CA LEU A 244 -11.09 8.71 4.74
C LEU A 244 -11.46 9.93 3.90
N LEU A 245 -12.40 9.74 2.97
CA LEU A 245 -12.83 10.78 2.04
C LEU A 245 -14.34 10.68 1.82
N ARG A 246 -15.03 11.83 1.85
CA ARG A 246 -16.47 11.93 1.58
C ARG A 246 -16.72 12.40 0.16
N ASN A 247 -17.97 12.34 -0.28
CA ASN A 247 -18.39 12.85 -1.59
C ASN A 247 -17.63 12.19 -2.76
N VAL A 248 -17.35 10.89 -2.64
CA VAL A 248 -16.61 10.13 -3.64
C VAL A 248 -17.58 9.62 -4.71
N GLU A 249 -17.30 10.00 -5.96
CA GLU A 249 -18.06 9.58 -7.14
C GLU A 249 -17.53 8.25 -7.66
N ALA A 250 -16.20 8.12 -7.77
CA ALA A 250 -15.57 6.93 -8.31
C ALA A 250 -14.25 6.61 -7.59
N LEU A 251 -14.01 5.32 -7.42
CA LEU A 251 -12.74 4.75 -6.97
C LEU A 251 -12.39 3.59 -7.88
N GLU A 252 -11.17 3.57 -8.38
CA GLU A 252 -10.67 2.54 -9.28
C GLU A 252 -9.24 2.13 -8.91
N PHE A 253 -9.08 0.84 -8.65
CA PHE A 253 -7.79 0.18 -8.50
C PHE A 253 -7.41 -0.49 -9.82
N GLN A 254 -6.16 -0.28 -10.23
CA GLN A 254 -5.54 -0.94 -11.37
C GLN A 254 -4.23 -1.58 -10.93
N PHE A 255 -3.92 -2.74 -11.48
CA PHE A 255 -2.80 -3.59 -11.10
C PHE A 255 -1.79 -3.65 -12.24
N TRP A 256 -0.49 -3.52 -11.93
CA TRP A 256 0.56 -3.56 -12.95
C TRP A 256 0.81 -5.01 -13.41
N ASN A 257 0.53 -5.29 -14.68
CA ASN A 257 0.88 -6.56 -15.31
C ASN A 257 2.30 -6.47 -15.89
N LEU A 258 3.26 -7.17 -15.26
CA LEU A 258 4.67 -7.11 -15.65
C LEU A 258 4.93 -7.64 -17.06
N ASN A 259 4.26 -8.75 -17.42
CA ASN A 259 4.44 -9.40 -18.72
C ASN A 259 3.92 -8.54 -19.87
N ARG A 260 2.76 -7.89 -19.66
CA ARG A 260 2.11 -7.04 -20.67
C ARG A 260 2.52 -5.57 -20.59
N ARG A 261 3.26 -5.19 -19.55
CA ARG A 261 3.68 -3.81 -19.23
C ARG A 261 2.52 -2.81 -19.28
N LYS A 262 1.38 -3.19 -18.70
CA LYS A 262 0.16 -2.36 -18.70
C LYS A 262 -0.61 -2.49 -17.39
N TRP A 263 -1.43 -1.49 -17.11
CA TRP A 263 -2.37 -1.49 -16.00
C TRP A 263 -3.63 -2.29 -16.36
N GLU A 264 -4.08 -3.17 -15.47
CA GLU A 264 -5.30 -3.97 -15.61
C GLU A 264 -6.23 -3.75 -14.42
N THR A 265 -7.54 -3.67 -14.64
CA THR A 265 -8.53 -3.45 -13.57
C THR A 265 -8.89 -4.72 -12.80
N ASN A 266 -8.61 -5.89 -13.37
CA ASN A 266 -8.89 -7.18 -12.75
C ASN A 266 -7.57 -7.83 -12.30
N ILE A 267 -7.42 -8.05 -10.99
CA ILE A 267 -6.21 -8.66 -10.42
C ILE A 267 -5.96 -10.09 -10.96
N LYS A 268 -7.03 -10.80 -11.37
CA LYS A 268 -6.95 -12.18 -11.88
C LYS A 268 -6.31 -12.28 -13.26
N THR A 269 -6.29 -11.21 -14.03
CA THR A 269 -5.64 -11.19 -15.35
C THR A 269 -4.12 -10.95 -15.24
N VAL A 270 -3.65 -10.54 -14.06
CA VAL A 270 -2.24 -10.40 -13.74
C VAL A 270 -1.69 -11.77 -13.32
N PRO A 271 -0.65 -12.29 -13.98
CA PRO A 271 -0.01 -13.55 -13.60
C PRO A 271 0.47 -13.49 -12.15
N GLN A 272 0.00 -14.44 -11.32
CA GLN A 272 0.26 -14.47 -9.87
C GLN A 272 -0.22 -13.20 -9.11
N GLY A 273 -1.06 -12.37 -9.71
CA GLY A 273 -1.50 -11.09 -9.14
C GLY A 273 -2.22 -11.23 -7.81
N GLU A 274 -2.86 -12.37 -7.56
CA GLU A 274 -3.52 -12.67 -6.29
C GLU A 274 -2.54 -12.91 -5.12
N SER A 275 -1.24 -13.18 -5.38
CA SER A 275 -0.25 -13.45 -4.32
C SER A 275 0.96 -12.51 -4.36
N VAL A 276 1.23 -11.90 -5.51
CA VAL A 276 2.34 -10.97 -5.74
C VAL A 276 1.85 -9.73 -6.48
N LEU A 277 2.05 -8.57 -5.87
CA LEU A 277 1.78 -7.27 -6.51
C LEU A 277 3.09 -6.53 -6.78
N HIS A 278 3.22 -6.03 -8.01
CA HIS A 278 4.34 -5.19 -8.44
C HIS A 278 4.03 -3.70 -8.37
N GLY A 279 2.76 -3.33 -8.53
CA GLY A 279 2.32 -1.95 -8.46
C GLY A 279 0.80 -1.86 -8.48
N VAL A 280 0.28 -0.88 -7.75
CA VAL A 280 -1.14 -0.58 -7.70
C VAL A 280 -1.33 0.90 -8.02
N ARG A 281 -2.11 1.18 -9.06
CA ARG A 281 -2.54 2.53 -9.40
C ARG A 281 -3.95 2.73 -8.86
N MET A 282 -4.12 3.77 -8.05
CA MET A 282 -5.43 4.18 -7.55
C MET A 282 -5.84 5.46 -8.25
N LEU A 283 -7.07 5.49 -8.74
CA LEU A 283 -7.73 6.67 -9.27
C LEU A 283 -8.95 6.96 -8.40
N VAL A 284 -9.08 8.19 -7.93
CA VAL A 284 -10.24 8.63 -7.14
C VAL A 284 -10.77 9.94 -7.68
N THR A 285 -12.09 10.00 -7.80
CA THR A 285 -12.85 11.17 -8.24
C THR A 285 -13.87 11.53 -7.17
N TRP A 286 -13.86 12.77 -6.71
CA TRP A 286 -14.70 13.25 -5.60
C TRP A 286 -15.13 14.69 -5.81
N TYR A 287 -16.10 15.15 -5.03
CA TYR A 287 -16.54 16.54 -5.01
C TYR A 287 -16.02 17.23 -3.75
N ASP A 288 -15.37 18.39 -3.92
CA ASP A 288 -15.04 19.24 -2.77
C ASP A 288 -16.31 19.89 -2.18
N SER A 289 -16.19 20.52 -1.01
CA SER A 289 -17.35 21.09 -0.32
C SER A 289 -17.98 22.29 -1.07
N ALA A 290 -17.26 22.90 -2.01
CA ALA A 290 -17.80 23.91 -2.92
C ALA A 290 -18.54 23.29 -4.12
N GLY A 291 -18.56 21.95 -4.25
CA GLY A 291 -19.22 21.23 -5.33
C GLY A 291 -18.37 21.07 -6.58
N ASN A 292 -17.06 21.35 -6.52
CA ASN A 292 -16.20 21.14 -7.68
C ASN A 292 -15.73 19.69 -7.74
N LYS A 293 -15.84 19.09 -8.92
CA LYS A 293 -15.31 17.76 -9.21
C LYS A 293 -13.78 17.78 -9.23
N ARG A 294 -13.15 16.90 -8.47
CA ARG A 294 -11.70 16.70 -8.36
C ARG A 294 -11.36 15.27 -8.74
N THR A 295 -10.16 15.06 -9.26
CA THR A 295 -9.63 13.72 -9.56
C THR A 295 -8.15 13.69 -9.23
N THR A 296 -7.69 12.58 -8.65
CA THR A 296 -6.28 12.33 -8.43
C THR A 296 -5.95 10.88 -8.76
N SER A 297 -4.69 10.65 -9.13
CA SER A 297 -4.14 9.33 -9.43
C SER A 297 -2.84 9.18 -8.67
N ARG A 298 -2.68 8.08 -7.93
CA ARG A 298 -1.43 7.73 -7.24
C ARG A 298 -1.01 6.32 -7.62
N ILE A 299 0.30 6.10 -7.73
CA ILE A 299 0.88 4.79 -8.00
C ILE A 299 1.66 4.38 -6.76
N PHE A 300 1.29 3.24 -6.19
CA PHE A 300 1.96 2.62 -5.06
C PHE A 300 2.80 1.46 -5.57
N ARG A 301 4.04 1.39 -5.10
CA ARG A 301 4.97 0.29 -5.37
C ARG A 301 5.23 -0.43 -4.07
N THR A 302 5.26 -1.75 -4.12
CA THR A 302 5.68 -2.58 -2.99
C THR A 302 7.20 -2.45 -2.85
N HIS A 303 7.69 -2.16 -1.65
CA HIS A 303 9.10 -1.78 -1.42
C HIS A 303 10.10 -2.95 -1.48
N TRP A 304 9.65 -4.17 -1.80
CA TRP A 304 10.42 -5.39 -1.59
C TRP A 304 10.23 -6.42 -2.69
N PRO A 305 11.30 -7.15 -3.04
CA PRO A 305 12.47 -6.70 -3.77
C PRO A 305 12.23 -6.72 -5.28
N LEU A 306 13.09 -6.02 -6.04
CA LEU A 306 13.01 -5.94 -7.50
C LEU A 306 13.28 -7.26 -8.22
N GLN A 307 13.90 -8.22 -7.52
CA GLN A 307 14.20 -9.55 -8.04
C GLN A 307 13.40 -10.57 -7.26
N ALA A 308 12.55 -11.33 -7.97
CA ALA A 308 11.89 -12.47 -7.38
C ALA A 308 12.96 -13.43 -6.84
N PRO A 309 12.76 -14.03 -5.66
CA PRO A 309 13.62 -15.09 -5.16
C PRO A 309 13.74 -16.16 -6.23
N GLN A 310 14.95 -16.37 -6.76
CA GLN A 310 15.22 -17.52 -7.59
C GLN A 310 15.53 -18.67 -6.65
N ASP A 311 14.79 -19.77 -6.79
CA ASP A 311 15.26 -21.04 -6.26
C ASP A 311 16.68 -21.25 -6.81
N GLN A 312 17.66 -21.45 -5.93
CA GLN A 312 19.02 -21.76 -6.37
C GLN A 312 18.89 -22.89 -7.37
N ALA A 313 19.18 -22.60 -8.64
CA ALA A 313 18.99 -23.55 -9.71
C ALA A 313 19.77 -24.78 -9.29
N THR A 314 19.05 -25.90 -9.13
CA THR A 314 19.67 -27.20 -9.01
C THR A 314 20.64 -27.31 -10.16
N THR A 315 21.93 -27.19 -9.84
CA THR A 315 23.01 -27.59 -10.72
C THR A 315 22.79 -29.08 -10.89
N THR A 316 21.96 -29.44 -11.86
CA THR A 316 22.01 -30.73 -12.51
C THR A 316 23.42 -30.81 -13.06
N THR A 317 24.31 -31.32 -12.22
CA THR A 317 25.55 -31.95 -12.63
C THR A 317 25.11 -33.03 -13.60
N THR A 318 24.99 -32.65 -14.87
CA THR A 318 24.96 -33.59 -15.97
C THR A 318 26.13 -34.52 -15.68
N PRO A 319 25.91 -35.84 -15.45
CA PRO A 319 27.01 -36.75 -15.23
C PRO A 319 27.91 -36.58 -16.43
N GLN A 320 29.10 -36.04 -16.22
CA GLN A 320 30.12 -35.90 -17.24
C GLN A 320 30.51 -37.34 -17.56
N GLY A 321 29.79 -37.92 -18.51
CA GLY A 321 29.99 -39.28 -18.98
C GLY A 321 31.45 -39.39 -19.38
N GLY A 322 32.15 -40.29 -18.69
CA GLY A 322 33.51 -40.65 -19.03
C GLY A 322 33.60 -40.93 -20.52
N ALA A 323 34.51 -40.23 -21.17
CA ALA A 323 34.88 -40.44 -22.55
C ALA A 323 35.30 -41.91 -22.73
N THR A 324 34.38 -42.73 -23.23
CA THR A 324 34.73 -44.01 -23.84
C THR A 324 35.16 -43.69 -25.26
N ALA A 325 36.44 -43.86 -25.52
CA ALA A 325 37.04 -43.77 -26.84
C ALA A 325 36.26 -44.64 -27.84
N GLY A 326 35.85 -44.07 -28.98
CA GLY A 326 35.03 -44.78 -29.95
C GLY A 326 34.83 -44.03 -31.26
N THR A 327 35.82 -44.15 -32.13
CA THR A 327 35.65 -44.33 -33.59
C THR A 327 35.27 -43.11 -34.43
N THR A 328 36.29 -42.63 -35.12
CA THR A 328 36.30 -41.82 -36.33
C THR A 328 35.33 -42.37 -37.39
N GLY A 329 34.23 -41.65 -37.61
CA GLY A 329 33.33 -41.85 -38.75
C GLY A 329 33.30 -40.58 -39.59
N VAL A 330 34.14 -40.55 -40.63
CA VAL A 330 34.12 -39.54 -41.68
C VAL A 330 32.77 -39.60 -42.40
N ASN A 331 31.98 -38.53 -42.32
CA ASN A 331 30.86 -38.35 -43.23
C ASN A 331 31.02 -37.01 -43.94
N MET A 332 31.49 -37.07 -45.19
CA MET A 332 31.53 -35.96 -46.13
C MET A 332 30.09 -35.61 -46.52
N GLY A 333 29.54 -34.59 -45.87
CA GLY A 333 28.30 -33.94 -46.29
C GLY A 333 28.60 -32.88 -47.35
N ASN A 334 28.28 -33.25 -48.58
CA ASN A 334 28.41 -32.46 -49.80
C ASN A 334 27.74 -31.08 -49.69
N GLN A 335 28.43 -30.09 -50.22
CA GLN A 335 28.11 -28.67 -50.26
C GLN A 335 27.48 -28.36 -51.62
N ASP A 336 26.20 -28.00 -51.64
CA ASP A 336 25.49 -27.39 -52.78
C ASP A 336 24.12 -26.96 -52.25
N GLY A 337 23.57 -25.77 -52.43
CA GLY A 337 23.93 -24.59 -53.21
C GLY A 337 22.67 -23.69 -53.26
N GLY A 338 22.87 -22.37 -53.27
CA GLY A 338 21.86 -21.37 -53.67
C GLY A 338 20.72 -21.07 -52.66
N ASN A 339 19.99 -19.96 -52.75
CA ASN A 339 20.04 -18.74 -53.54
C ASN A 339 18.89 -17.85 -53.02
N ASP A 340 19.01 -16.53 -53.14
CA ASP A 340 17.94 -15.49 -53.07
C ASP A 340 17.11 -15.39 -51.76
N GLY A 341 16.70 -14.24 -51.24
CA GLY A 341 16.48 -12.91 -51.80
C GLY A 341 15.26 -12.32 -51.07
N PHE A 342 15.29 -11.00 -50.84
CA PHE A 342 14.36 -10.09 -50.13
C PHE A 342 14.60 -9.84 -48.64
#